data_AF-A0A8H9IM90-F1
#
_entry.id   AF-A0A8H9IM90-F1
#
_cell.length_a   1.000
_cell.length_b   1.000
_cell.length_c   1.000
_cell.angle_alpha   90.00
_cell.angle_beta   90.00
_cell.angle_gamma   90.00
#
_symmetry.space_group_name_H-M   'P 1'
#
loop_
_entity.id
_entity.type
_entity.pdbx_description
1 polymer ?
#
loop_
_entity_poly.entity_id
_entity_poly.type
_entity_poly.pdbx_seq_one_letter_code
_entity_poly.pdbx_strand_id
1 'polypeptide(L)'
;MIELRRGGSLLARLLLVALVALAVQLGTSGVASADPAASTWLKLRMCESSNRYATNTGNGYYGAYQFDLPTWRSVGGQGRPDLASPAEQDYRALYLYRMRGWQPWECAGMLGLRADADARSKRVPTYAESAYIGGGAAPAPAPSPAAGKPAWPGVVYAYGDCAPALKTFQLRMNDFGYGFTGTGCYYDKTRDAVLDLQRANGIKDSGRLGPQTWNAAWDGKAPR
;
A
#
# COMPACT_ATOMS: atom_id res chain seq x y z
N MET A 1 3.89 -75.70 -43.89
CA MET A 1 2.78 -75.55 -44.87
C MET A 1 2.74 -74.09 -45.28
N ILE A 2 3.04 -73.83 -46.56
CA ILE A 2 2.93 -72.55 -47.25
C ILE A 2 1.59 -72.55 -47.98
N GLU A 3 0.85 -71.42 -47.94
CA GLU A 3 0.02 -70.82 -49.02
C GLU A 3 -0.84 -69.70 -48.38
N LEU A 4 -0.55 -68.41 -48.67
CA LEU A 4 -1.21 -67.55 -49.69
C LEU A 4 -2.69 -67.23 -49.33
N ARG A 5 -3.20 -65.99 -49.32
CA ARG A 5 -3.07 -64.94 -50.35
C ARG A 5 -3.80 -63.63 -49.93
N ARG A 6 -3.26 -62.51 -50.44
CA ARG A 6 -3.93 -61.30 -50.99
C ARG A 6 -4.76 -60.35 -50.12
N GLY A 7 -4.46 -59.06 -50.28
CA GLY A 7 -5.48 -58.00 -50.29
C GLY A 7 -4.98 -56.65 -49.79
N GLY A 8 -4.29 -55.88 -50.65
CA GLY A 8 -4.04 -54.47 -50.35
C GLY A 8 -5.29 -53.63 -50.57
N SER A 9 -5.57 -52.69 -49.67
CA SER A 9 -5.93 -51.30 -50.00
C SER A 9 -6.13 -50.50 -48.71
N LEU A 10 -5.22 -49.54 -48.53
CA LEU A 10 -5.46 -48.15 -48.16
C LEU A 10 -6.71 -47.88 -47.32
N LEU A 11 -6.51 -47.46 -46.06
CA LEU A 11 -7.13 -46.24 -45.51
C LEU A 11 -6.51 -45.95 -44.13
N ALA A 12 -5.88 -44.79 -44.06
CA ALA A 12 -5.28 -44.21 -42.88
C ALA A 12 -6.31 -44.04 -41.75
N ARG A 13 -5.93 -44.41 -40.53
CA ARG A 13 -6.44 -43.78 -39.30
C ARG A 13 -5.32 -43.66 -38.28
N LEU A 14 -4.53 -42.59 -38.45
CA LEU A 14 -3.81 -41.94 -37.36
C LEU A 14 -4.84 -41.57 -36.28
N LEU A 15 -4.67 -42.06 -35.06
CA LEU A 15 -5.26 -41.44 -33.88
C LEU A 15 -4.11 -41.13 -32.92
N LEU A 16 -3.77 -39.84 -32.88
CA LEU A 16 -2.86 -39.24 -31.91
C LEU A 16 -3.42 -39.49 -30.49
N VAL A 17 -2.61 -40.10 -29.63
CA VAL A 17 -2.86 -40.08 -28.18
C VAL A 17 -2.35 -38.74 -27.65
N ALA A 18 -3.24 -37.75 -27.56
CA ALA A 18 -2.96 -36.50 -26.87
C ALA A 18 -3.05 -36.73 -25.35
N LEU A 19 -1.91 -36.80 -24.67
CA LEU A 19 -1.84 -36.73 -23.21
C LEU A 19 -2.19 -35.31 -22.77
N VAL A 20 -3.43 -35.10 -22.32
CA VAL A 20 -3.86 -33.86 -21.68
C VAL A 20 -3.25 -33.81 -20.28
N ALA A 21 -2.19 -33.03 -20.11
CA ALA A 21 -1.69 -32.66 -18.80
C ALA A 21 -2.70 -31.72 -18.14
N LEU A 22 -3.47 -32.24 -17.18
CA LEU A 22 -4.40 -31.46 -16.39
C LEU A 22 -3.60 -30.62 -15.38
N ALA A 23 -3.25 -29.39 -15.74
CA ALA A 23 -2.71 -28.43 -14.80
C ALA A 23 -3.84 -28.00 -13.86
N VAL A 24 -3.86 -28.55 -12.63
CA VAL A 24 -4.70 -28.03 -11.55
C VAL A 24 -4.17 -26.64 -11.19
N GLN A 25 -4.75 -25.61 -11.79
CA GLN A 25 -4.55 -24.25 -11.33
C GLN A 25 -5.28 -24.11 -10.00
N LEU A 26 -4.52 -24.19 -8.90
CA LEU A 26 -4.93 -23.64 -7.62
C LEU A 26 -5.06 -22.13 -7.80
N GLY A 27 -6.25 -21.67 -8.20
CA GLY A 27 -6.59 -20.26 -8.18
C GLY A 27 -6.50 -19.79 -6.74
N THR A 28 -5.49 -18.98 -6.42
CA THR A 28 -5.50 -18.23 -5.17
C THR A 28 -6.67 -17.26 -5.28
N SER A 29 -7.80 -17.62 -4.66
CA SER A 29 -8.90 -16.70 -4.43
C SER A 29 -8.34 -15.59 -3.55
N GLY A 30 -7.85 -14.51 -4.17
CA GLY A 30 -7.68 -13.26 -3.44
C GLY A 30 -9.01 -12.98 -2.79
N VAL A 31 -9.03 -12.88 -1.47
CA VAL A 31 -10.21 -12.39 -0.75
C VAL A 31 -10.58 -11.05 -1.39
N ALA A 32 -11.67 -11.03 -2.15
CA ALA A 32 -12.21 -9.79 -2.66
C ALA A 32 -12.62 -8.97 -1.43
N SER A 33 -11.84 -7.95 -1.09
CA SER A 33 -12.24 -6.97 -0.08
C SER A 33 -13.52 -6.34 -0.58
N ALA A 34 -14.57 -6.43 0.22
CA ALA A 34 -15.88 -5.91 -0.13
C ALA A 34 -16.00 -4.42 0.20
N ASP A 35 -14.90 -3.65 0.17
CA ASP A 35 -14.90 -2.23 0.49
C ASP A 35 -15.75 -1.42 -0.54
N PRO A 36 -16.18 -0.18 -0.19
CA PRO A 36 -16.94 0.66 -1.09
C PRO A 36 -16.12 1.06 -2.31
N ALA A 37 -16.76 1.07 -3.48
CA ALA A 37 -16.10 1.47 -4.73
C ALA A 37 -15.47 2.89 -4.66
N ALA A 38 -14.43 3.12 -5.47
CA ALA A 38 -13.75 4.43 -5.58
C ALA A 38 -14.72 5.60 -5.83
N SER A 39 -15.76 5.37 -6.62
CA SER A 39 -16.80 6.37 -6.92
C SER A 39 -17.62 6.75 -5.69
N THR A 40 -17.83 5.83 -4.74
CA THR A 40 -18.50 6.10 -3.45
C THR A 40 -17.63 7.01 -2.59
N TRP A 41 -16.33 6.72 -2.51
CA TRP A 41 -15.36 7.57 -1.81
C TRP A 41 -15.22 8.97 -2.42
N LEU A 42 -15.26 9.05 -3.76
CA LEU A 42 -15.29 10.34 -4.45
C LEU A 42 -16.55 11.14 -4.10
N LYS A 43 -17.74 10.52 -4.06
CA LYS A 43 -18.98 11.20 -3.63
C LYS A 43 -18.84 11.75 -2.22
N LEU A 44 -18.28 10.97 -1.30
CA LEU A 44 -18.00 11.42 0.06
C LEU A 44 -17.09 12.65 0.06
N ARG A 45 -15.89 12.56 -0.52
CA ARG A 45 -14.94 13.69 -0.57
C ARG A 45 -15.50 14.93 -1.26
N MET A 46 -16.32 14.76 -2.30
CA MET A 46 -16.96 15.87 -2.99
C MET A 46 -17.94 16.61 -2.08
N CYS A 47 -18.70 15.87 -1.27
CA CYS A 47 -19.58 16.46 -0.26
C CYS A 47 -18.79 17.11 0.88
N GLU A 48 -17.76 16.42 1.40
CA GLU A 48 -16.99 16.87 2.57
C GLU A 48 -16.15 18.12 2.29
N SER A 49 -15.43 18.14 1.17
CA SER A 49 -14.46 19.23 0.90
C SER A 49 -14.36 19.64 -0.56
N SER A 50 -15.26 19.16 -1.43
CA SER A 50 -15.12 19.26 -2.88
C SER A 50 -13.84 18.59 -3.40
N ASN A 51 -13.47 17.45 -2.81
CA ASN A 51 -12.30 16.63 -3.17
C ASN A 51 -10.95 17.36 -2.98
N ARG A 52 -10.86 18.26 -2.00
CA ARG A 52 -9.66 19.04 -1.70
C ARG A 52 -8.91 18.46 -0.50
N TYR A 53 -7.77 17.83 -0.74
CA TYR A 53 -6.93 17.22 0.30
C TYR A 53 -6.23 18.23 1.21
N ALA A 54 -5.99 19.45 0.73
CA ALA A 54 -5.34 20.51 1.50
C ALA A 54 -6.34 21.47 2.17
N THR A 55 -7.63 21.14 2.20
CA THR A 55 -8.64 22.04 2.77
C THR A 55 -8.47 22.19 4.28
N ASN A 56 -8.43 23.46 4.70
CA ASN A 56 -8.53 23.87 6.10
C ASN A 56 -9.29 25.21 6.11
N THR A 57 -10.59 25.18 6.40
CA THR A 57 -11.44 26.37 6.44
C THR A 57 -11.47 27.03 7.82
N GLY A 58 -10.78 26.46 8.82
CA GLY A 58 -10.85 26.89 10.20
C GLY A 58 -12.05 26.37 10.98
N ASN A 59 -12.83 25.43 10.44
CA ASN A 59 -14.01 24.84 11.09
C ASN A 59 -13.71 23.67 12.05
N GLY A 60 -12.44 23.39 12.33
CA GLY A 60 -12.00 22.29 13.20
C GLY A 60 -11.88 20.93 12.51
N TYR A 61 -12.18 20.86 11.21
CA TYR A 61 -12.04 19.67 10.37
C TYR A 61 -11.06 19.93 9.23
N TYR A 62 -10.36 18.88 8.79
CA TYR A 62 -9.21 19.02 7.91
C TYR A 62 -9.22 18.00 6.77
N GLY A 63 -8.74 18.45 5.62
CA GLY A 63 -8.43 17.62 4.46
C GLY A 63 -9.64 17.13 3.68
N ALA A 64 -9.40 16.14 2.83
CA ALA A 64 -10.37 15.64 1.86
C ALA A 64 -11.62 14.98 2.50
N TYR A 65 -11.43 14.42 3.68
CA TYR A 65 -12.44 13.66 4.42
C TYR A 65 -12.96 14.39 5.65
N GLN A 66 -12.59 15.67 5.81
CA GLN A 66 -12.97 16.51 6.95
C GLN A 66 -12.79 15.79 8.29
N PHE A 67 -11.58 15.27 8.54
CA PHE A 67 -11.26 14.66 9.83
C PHE A 67 -11.16 15.71 10.93
N ASP A 68 -11.72 15.45 12.11
CA ASP A 68 -11.30 16.11 13.34
C ASP A 68 -10.00 15.48 13.90
N LEU A 69 -9.25 16.23 14.71
CA LEU A 69 -7.95 15.77 15.24
C LEU A 69 -8.06 14.54 16.17
N PRO A 70 -9.01 14.47 17.13
CA PRO A 70 -9.24 13.25 17.91
C PRO A 70 -9.47 12.01 17.05
N THR A 71 -10.35 12.08 16.05
CA THR A 71 -10.67 10.96 15.15
C THR A 71 -9.46 10.59 14.30
N TRP A 72 -8.76 11.57 13.73
CA TRP A 72 -7.51 11.38 12.98
C TRP A 72 -6.49 10.57 13.79
N ARG A 73 -6.25 10.98 15.05
CA ARG A 73 -5.34 10.30 15.97
C ARG A 73 -5.81 8.90 16.34
N SER A 74 -7.13 8.69 16.46
CA SER A 74 -7.70 7.38 16.79
C SER A 74 -7.42 6.30 15.75
N VAL A 75 -7.19 6.69 14.49
CA VAL A 75 -6.76 5.80 13.41
C VAL A 75 -5.26 5.89 13.13
N GLY A 76 -4.49 6.46 14.06
CA GLY A 76 -3.02 6.53 14.03
C GLY A 76 -2.44 7.69 13.21
N GLY A 77 -3.26 8.64 12.79
CA GLY A 77 -2.82 9.85 12.12
C GLY A 77 -2.03 10.77 13.06
N GLN A 78 -0.99 11.41 12.54
CA GLN A 78 -0.18 12.40 13.25
C GLN A 78 -0.33 13.79 12.62
N GLY A 79 -0.04 14.84 13.38
CA GLY A 79 -0.21 16.23 12.91
C GLY A 79 -1.67 16.55 12.54
N ARG A 80 -1.85 17.42 11.54
CA ARG A 80 -3.17 17.75 10.98
C ARG A 80 -3.40 17.03 9.63
N PRO A 81 -4.62 16.52 9.36
CA PRO A 81 -4.94 15.83 8.11
C PRO A 81 -4.64 16.63 6.84
N ASP A 82 -4.89 17.95 6.81
CA ASP A 82 -4.67 18.83 5.65
C ASP A 82 -3.19 18.96 5.25
N LEU A 83 -2.28 18.68 6.19
CA LEU A 83 -0.84 18.66 5.95
C LEU A 83 -0.32 17.27 5.56
N ALA A 84 -1.15 16.24 5.71
CA ALA A 84 -0.81 14.88 5.34
C ALA A 84 -1.00 14.66 3.84
N SER A 85 -0.17 13.79 3.26
CA SER A 85 -0.29 13.41 1.84
C SER A 85 -1.69 12.84 1.53
N PRO A 86 -2.19 12.96 0.29
CA PRO A 86 -3.46 12.35 -0.09
C PRO A 86 -3.54 10.86 0.24
N ALA A 87 -2.48 10.10 -0.03
CA ALA A 87 -2.40 8.68 0.28
C ALA A 87 -2.52 8.37 1.79
N GLU A 88 -2.03 9.27 2.65
CA GLU A 88 -2.17 9.14 4.10
C GLU A 88 -3.61 9.41 4.53
N GLN A 89 -4.25 10.43 3.99
CA GLN A 89 -5.67 10.70 4.26
C GLN A 89 -6.56 9.54 3.79
N ASP A 90 -6.29 9.01 2.59
CA ASP A 90 -7.01 7.85 2.03
C ASP A 90 -6.86 6.61 2.90
N TYR A 91 -5.63 6.31 3.33
CA TYR A 91 -5.34 5.21 4.24
C TYR A 91 -6.13 5.31 5.53
N ARG A 92 -6.12 6.49 6.17
CA ARG A 92 -6.81 6.71 7.45
C ARG A 92 -8.32 6.71 7.29
N ALA A 93 -8.84 7.21 6.16
CA ALA A 93 -10.26 7.16 5.83
C ALA A 93 -10.74 5.71 5.66
N LEU A 94 -10.01 4.90 4.89
CA LEU A 94 -10.33 3.47 4.74
C LEU A 94 -10.26 2.74 6.08
N TYR A 95 -9.23 3.03 6.89
CA TYR A 95 -9.12 2.43 8.21
C TYR A 95 -10.28 2.81 9.13
N LEU A 96 -10.66 4.10 9.15
CA LEU A 96 -11.80 4.57 9.93
C LEU A 96 -13.12 3.90 9.49
N TYR A 97 -13.32 3.74 8.19
CA TYR A 97 -14.49 3.02 7.65
C TYR A 97 -14.51 1.55 8.09
N ARG A 98 -13.38 0.84 7.99
CA ARG A 98 -13.28 -0.55 8.47
C ARG A 98 -13.44 -0.66 9.99
N MET A 99 -13.27 0.43 10.74
CA MET A 99 -13.52 0.48 12.18
C MET A 99 -14.97 0.80 12.54
N ARG A 100 -15.62 1.74 11.84
CA ARG A 100 -16.89 2.36 12.28
C ARG A 100 -18.00 2.38 11.24
N GLY A 101 -17.70 1.95 10.01
CA GLY A 101 -18.52 2.19 8.83
C GLY A 101 -18.60 3.69 8.54
N TRP A 102 -19.69 4.10 7.89
CA TRP A 102 -19.92 5.50 7.50
C TRP A 102 -20.26 6.47 8.63
N GLN A 103 -20.47 5.97 9.86
CA GLN A 103 -20.96 6.77 10.99
C GLN A 103 -20.17 8.07 11.30
N PRO A 104 -18.83 8.12 11.11
CA PRO A 104 -18.08 9.34 11.38
C PRO A 104 -18.31 10.50 10.42
N TRP A 105 -18.96 10.26 9.27
CA TRP A 105 -19.13 11.26 8.21
C TRP A 105 -20.60 11.65 8.06
N GLU A 106 -20.91 12.91 8.35
CA GLU A 106 -22.27 13.45 8.19
C GLU A 106 -22.72 13.41 6.72
N CYS A 107 -21.83 13.78 5.80
CA CYS A 107 -22.08 13.70 4.36
C CYS A 107 -22.42 12.27 3.90
N ALA A 108 -21.84 11.24 4.50
CA ALA A 108 -22.18 9.86 4.16
C ALA A 108 -23.65 9.55 4.52
N GLY A 109 -24.15 10.09 5.64
CA GLY A 109 -25.55 10.05 6.02
C GLY A 109 -26.45 10.80 5.04
N MET A 110 -26.08 12.03 4.68
CA MET A 110 -26.83 12.85 3.70
C MET A 110 -26.90 12.20 2.32
N LEU A 111 -25.82 11.54 1.89
CA LEU A 111 -25.73 10.82 0.62
C LEU A 111 -26.40 9.43 0.66
N GLY A 112 -26.87 8.97 1.82
CA GLY A 112 -27.47 7.65 1.99
C GLY A 112 -26.50 6.49 1.72
N LEU A 113 -25.20 6.69 2.01
CA LEU A 113 -24.19 5.65 1.79
C LEU A 113 -24.44 4.46 2.74
N ARG A 114 -24.50 3.25 2.17
CA ARG A 114 -24.68 2.02 2.94
C ARG A 114 -23.34 1.34 3.18
N ALA A 115 -23.22 0.80 4.38
CA ALA A 115 -22.06 0.01 4.78
C ALA A 115 -22.14 -1.39 4.15
N ASP A 116 -20.99 -1.93 3.76
CA ASP A 116 -20.81 -3.30 3.29
C ASP A 116 -20.30 -4.22 4.43
N ALA A 117 -19.86 -5.42 4.08
CA ALA A 117 -19.37 -6.41 5.03
C ALA A 117 -17.99 -6.07 5.63
N ASP A 118 -17.20 -5.20 5.00
CA ASP A 118 -15.90 -4.78 5.51
C ASP A 118 -16.01 -3.63 6.52
N ALA A 119 -17.15 -2.93 6.54
CA ALA A 119 -17.46 -2.00 7.62
C ALA A 119 -17.45 -2.70 8.98
N ARG A 120 -16.70 -2.14 9.94
CA ARG A 120 -16.50 -2.69 11.30
C ARG A 120 -15.74 -4.02 11.35
N SER A 121 -15.10 -4.44 10.25
CA SER A 121 -14.20 -5.61 10.22
C SER A 121 -12.96 -5.44 11.11
N LYS A 122 -12.58 -4.20 11.44
CA LYS A 122 -11.34 -3.83 12.16
C LYS A 122 -10.06 -4.24 11.44
N ARG A 123 -10.13 -4.62 10.16
CA ARG A 123 -8.95 -4.90 9.34
C ARG A 123 -8.19 -3.59 9.13
N VAL A 124 -6.93 -3.57 9.55
CA VAL A 124 -6.01 -2.46 9.26
C VAL A 124 -5.63 -2.52 7.77
N PRO A 125 -5.87 -1.47 6.97
CA PRO A 125 -5.52 -1.48 5.56
C PRO A 125 -4.01 -1.42 5.36
N THR A 126 -3.56 -1.75 4.15
CA THR A 126 -2.26 -1.28 3.64
C THR A 126 -2.45 -0.03 2.79
N TYR A 127 -1.39 0.76 2.55
CA TYR A 127 -1.48 1.88 1.61
C TYR A 127 -1.80 1.45 0.17
N ALA A 128 -1.42 0.23 -0.23
CA ALA A 128 -1.77 -0.30 -1.54
C ALA A 128 -3.28 -0.59 -1.61
N GLU A 129 -3.84 -1.13 -0.53
CA GLU A 129 -5.28 -1.34 -0.39
C GLU A 129 -6.06 -0.03 -0.37
N SER A 130 -5.55 1.06 0.21
CA SER A 130 -6.27 2.33 0.23
C SER A 130 -6.14 3.16 -1.05
N ALA A 131 -5.15 2.88 -1.91
CA ALA A 131 -4.85 3.76 -3.03
C ALA A 131 -6.00 3.92 -4.05
N TYR A 132 -6.87 2.92 -4.19
CA TYR A 132 -8.00 3.00 -5.12
C TYR A 132 -9.05 4.04 -4.69
N ILE A 133 -9.15 4.37 -3.40
CA ILE A 133 -10.20 5.28 -2.93
C ILE A 133 -9.92 6.71 -3.36
N GLY A 134 -8.65 7.10 -3.53
CA GLY A 134 -8.21 8.47 -3.84
C GLY A 134 -8.58 8.99 -5.23
N GLY A 135 -9.12 8.14 -6.11
CA GLY A 135 -9.55 8.51 -7.46
C GLY A 135 -8.44 8.53 -8.52
N GLY A 136 -7.20 8.22 -8.13
CA GLY A 136 -6.25 7.66 -9.08
C GLY A 136 -6.70 6.24 -9.43
N ALA A 137 -6.43 5.78 -10.66
CA ALA A 137 -6.29 4.34 -10.85
C ALA A 137 -5.46 3.82 -9.68
N ALA A 138 -5.87 2.71 -9.04
CA ALA A 138 -4.98 2.01 -8.13
C ALA A 138 -3.61 2.00 -8.83
N PRO A 139 -2.52 2.47 -8.19
CA PRO A 139 -1.23 2.18 -8.77
C PRO A 139 -1.28 0.67 -8.98
N ALA A 140 -1.24 0.25 -10.25
CA ALA A 140 -0.87 -1.12 -10.59
C ALA A 140 0.25 -1.46 -9.62
N PRO A 141 0.17 -2.59 -8.87
CA PRO A 141 1.09 -2.87 -7.78
C PRO A 141 2.45 -2.40 -8.24
N ALA A 142 2.98 -1.36 -7.60
CA ALA A 142 4.25 -0.79 -8.01
C ALA A 142 5.14 -2.02 -8.18
N PRO A 143 5.74 -2.23 -9.37
CA PRO A 143 6.41 -3.48 -9.65
C PRO A 143 7.26 -3.79 -8.44
N SER A 144 7.06 -4.98 -7.88
CA SER A 144 7.96 -5.51 -6.85
C SER A 144 9.35 -5.10 -7.29
N PRO A 145 10.16 -4.36 -6.51
CA PRO A 145 11.51 -4.10 -6.92
C PRO A 145 12.28 -5.42 -6.80
N ALA A 146 12.16 -6.27 -7.81
CA ALA A 146 13.34 -6.89 -8.36
C ALA A 146 14.03 -5.84 -9.24
N ALA A 147 14.55 -4.76 -8.63
CA ALA A 147 15.17 -3.65 -9.38
C ALA A 147 16.05 -2.76 -8.49
N GLY A 148 17.16 -3.29 -7.99
CA GLY A 148 18.32 -2.51 -7.56
C GLY A 148 18.11 -1.47 -6.45
N LYS A 149 19.22 -0.83 -6.07
CA LYS A 149 19.24 0.28 -5.11
C LYS A 149 18.62 1.54 -5.74
N PRO A 150 17.64 2.21 -5.08
CA PRO A 150 17.06 3.46 -5.56
C PRO A 150 18.07 4.62 -5.46
N ALA A 151 17.96 5.56 -6.40
CA ALA A 151 18.74 6.80 -6.37
C ALA A 151 18.42 7.63 -5.10
N TRP A 152 19.42 8.37 -4.62
CA TRP A 152 19.27 9.29 -3.50
C TRP A 152 18.24 10.40 -3.85
N PRO A 153 17.23 10.67 -3.01
CA PRO A 153 16.19 11.68 -3.29
C PRO A 153 16.65 13.15 -3.27
N GLY A 154 17.91 13.44 -2.94
CA GLY A 154 18.44 14.81 -2.93
C GLY A 154 18.13 15.64 -1.68
N VAL A 155 17.43 15.09 -0.68
CA VAL A 155 17.00 15.82 0.52
C VAL A 155 17.41 15.07 1.78
N VAL A 156 18.06 15.76 2.73
CA VAL A 156 18.39 15.18 4.04
C VAL A 156 17.15 15.22 4.93
N TYR A 157 16.69 14.04 5.37
CA TYR A 157 15.52 13.93 6.24
C TYR A 157 15.91 13.92 7.72
N ALA A 158 15.07 14.51 8.55
CA ALA A 158 15.19 14.60 9.99
C ALA A 158 13.85 14.37 10.68
N TYR A 159 13.86 14.33 12.02
CA TYR A 159 12.66 14.12 12.83
C TYR A 159 11.53 15.09 12.46
N GLY A 160 10.35 14.55 12.17
CA GLY A 160 9.16 15.29 11.75
C GLY A 160 8.91 15.28 10.25
N ASP A 161 9.90 14.94 9.42
CA ASP A 161 9.74 14.92 7.97
C ASP A 161 8.86 13.75 7.51
N CYS A 162 8.03 13.98 6.49
CA CYS A 162 7.29 12.91 5.82
C CYS A 162 7.52 12.98 4.31
N ALA A 163 7.89 11.85 3.70
CA ALA A 163 8.17 11.76 2.28
C ALA A 163 8.00 10.32 1.75
N PRO A 164 7.64 10.14 0.47
CA PRO A 164 7.62 8.81 -0.15
C PRO A 164 8.95 8.06 -0.03
N ALA A 165 10.08 8.77 -0.11
CA ALA A 165 11.39 8.15 0.06
C ALA A 165 11.64 7.59 1.46
N LEU A 166 11.08 8.22 2.50
CA LEU A 166 11.17 7.71 3.86
C LEU A 166 10.42 6.39 4.02
N LYS A 167 9.33 6.21 3.28
CA LYS A 167 8.62 4.92 3.23
C LYS A 167 9.49 3.86 2.57
N THR A 168 10.16 4.19 1.47
CA THR A 168 11.11 3.29 0.82
C THR A 168 12.23 2.88 1.78
N PHE A 169 12.84 3.85 2.47
CA PHE A 169 13.85 3.57 3.49
C PHE A 169 13.31 2.66 4.60
N GLN A 170 12.17 3.00 5.19
CA GLN A 170 11.55 2.22 6.25
C GLN A 170 11.27 0.78 5.85
N LEU A 171 10.67 0.57 4.68
CA LEU A 171 10.40 -0.78 4.17
C LEU A 171 11.69 -1.53 3.89
N ARG A 172 12.73 -0.86 3.38
CA ARG A 172 14.05 -1.46 3.22
C ARG A 172 14.66 -1.91 4.55
N MET A 173 14.52 -1.12 5.61
CA MET A 173 15.03 -1.49 6.93
C MET A 173 14.37 -2.76 7.51
N ASN A 174 13.26 -3.25 6.95
CA ASN A 174 12.68 -4.54 7.36
C ASN A 174 13.57 -5.74 7.03
N ASP A 175 14.45 -5.63 6.03
CA ASP A 175 15.44 -6.66 5.72
C ASP A 175 16.49 -6.78 6.83
N PHE A 176 16.57 -5.78 7.72
CA PHE A 176 17.37 -5.79 8.93
C PHE A 176 16.52 -6.02 10.20
N GLY A 177 15.25 -6.42 10.07
CA GLY A 177 14.41 -6.83 11.20
C GLY A 177 13.61 -5.73 11.89
N TYR A 178 13.56 -4.50 11.37
CA TYR A 178 12.92 -3.38 12.08
C TYR A 178 11.39 -3.42 12.08
N GLY A 179 10.73 -4.15 11.17
CA GLY A 179 9.27 -4.30 11.17
C GLY A 179 8.50 -2.98 11.03
N PHE A 180 8.94 -2.10 10.15
CA PHE A 180 8.21 -0.92 9.71
C PHE A 180 7.01 -1.27 8.83
N THR A 181 5.94 -0.52 9.03
CA THR A 181 4.76 -0.53 8.14
C THR A 181 4.91 0.42 6.95
N GLY A 182 5.98 1.23 6.90
CA GLY A 182 6.23 2.18 5.82
C GLY A 182 5.32 3.41 5.88
N THR A 183 5.22 4.06 7.03
CA THR A 183 4.43 5.30 7.23
C THR A 183 4.91 6.47 6.37
N GLY A 184 6.17 6.45 5.93
CA GLY A 184 6.78 7.57 5.23
C GLY A 184 7.18 8.74 6.12
N CYS A 185 7.06 8.62 7.44
CA CYS A 185 7.39 9.69 8.36
C CYS A 185 8.58 9.36 9.28
N TYR A 186 9.42 10.36 9.49
CA TYR A 186 10.64 10.28 10.26
C TYR A 186 10.34 10.60 11.73
N TYR A 187 10.01 9.57 12.52
CA TYR A 187 9.83 9.67 13.96
C TYR A 187 10.81 8.77 14.70
N ASP A 188 10.61 8.52 15.99
CA ASP A 188 11.57 7.83 16.85
C ASP A 188 12.06 6.51 16.25
N LYS A 189 11.15 5.62 15.83
CA LYS A 189 11.54 4.33 15.23
C LYS A 189 12.42 4.50 13.98
N THR A 190 12.11 5.47 13.12
CA THR A 190 12.92 5.78 11.92
C THR A 190 14.28 6.37 12.31
N ARG A 191 14.31 7.25 13.32
CA ARG A 191 15.54 7.85 13.85
C ARG A 191 16.46 6.78 14.43
N ASP A 192 15.92 5.85 15.20
CA ASP A 192 16.68 4.76 15.81
C ASP A 192 17.30 3.87 14.72
N ALA A 193 16.51 3.45 13.73
CA ALA A 193 17.01 2.70 12.58
C ALA A 193 18.11 3.44 11.79
N VAL A 194 17.98 4.77 11.64
CA VAL A 194 19.01 5.60 11.01
C VAL A 194 20.29 5.65 11.85
N LEU A 195 20.17 5.85 13.16
CA LEU A 195 21.32 5.89 14.06
C LEU A 195 22.06 4.55 14.08
N ASP A 196 21.33 3.44 14.16
CA ASP A 196 21.94 2.11 14.19
C ASP A 196 22.63 1.77 12.85
N LEU A 197 22.04 2.16 11.73
CA LEU A 197 22.66 2.05 10.42
C LEU A 197 23.90 2.94 10.28
N GLN A 198 23.86 4.16 10.83
CA GLN A 198 25.02 5.07 10.85
C GLN A 198 26.19 4.45 11.62
N ARG A 199 25.93 3.97 12.84
CA ARG A 199 26.91 3.30 13.71
C ARG A 199 27.54 2.10 13.04
N ALA A 200 26.71 1.22 12.47
CA ALA A 200 27.18 -0.01 11.82
C ALA A 200 28.09 0.25 10.60
N ASN A 201 27.95 1.42 9.98
CA ASN A 201 28.66 1.79 8.76
C ASN A 201 29.72 2.87 8.97
N GLY A 202 30.02 3.27 10.21
CA GLY A 202 31.01 4.31 10.51
C GLY A 202 30.62 5.70 9.98
N ILE A 203 29.33 5.95 9.79
CA ILE A 203 28.79 7.26 9.42
C ILE A 203 28.56 8.03 10.72
N LYS A 204 28.78 9.35 10.72
CA LYS A 204 28.50 10.20 11.90
C LYS A 204 27.05 10.02 12.37
N ASP A 205 26.88 9.68 13.65
CA ASP A 205 25.63 9.52 14.40
C ASP A 205 24.83 10.84 14.50
N SER A 206 24.37 11.35 13.37
CA SER A 206 23.62 12.59 13.28
C SER A 206 22.13 12.39 13.54
N GLY A 207 21.62 11.16 13.43
CA GLY A 207 20.19 10.89 13.47
C GLY A 207 19.42 11.55 12.34
N ARG A 208 20.11 11.86 11.23
CA ARG A 208 19.55 12.41 9.98
C ARG A 208 19.78 11.43 8.85
N LEU A 209 18.76 11.16 8.04
CA LEU A 209 18.91 10.33 6.85
C LEU A 209 19.44 11.19 5.71
N GLY A 210 20.75 11.09 5.46
CA GLY A 210 21.43 11.70 4.32
C GLY A 210 21.86 10.67 3.27
N PRO A 211 22.56 11.10 2.20
CA PRO A 211 22.93 10.24 1.06
C PRO A 211 23.79 9.03 1.46
N GLN A 212 24.71 9.21 2.42
CA GLN A 212 25.55 8.11 2.91
C GLN A 212 24.73 7.05 3.64
N THR A 213 23.83 7.48 4.54
CA THR A 213 22.94 6.57 5.27
C THR A 213 21.96 5.87 4.33
N TRP A 214 21.45 6.58 3.31
CA TRP A 214 20.64 5.95 2.27
C TRP A 214 21.41 4.86 1.53
N ASN A 215 22.63 5.14 1.06
CA ASN A 215 23.46 4.13 0.41
C ASN A 215 23.72 2.92 1.31
N ALA A 216 23.98 3.15 2.61
CA ALA A 216 24.21 2.09 3.58
C ALA A 216 23.00 1.15 3.76
N ALA A 217 21.78 1.63 3.53
CA ALA A 217 20.59 0.78 3.67
C ALA A 217 20.52 -0.33 2.61
N TRP A 218 21.18 -0.14 1.46
CA TRP A 218 21.24 -1.17 0.39
C TRP A 218 22.58 -1.87 0.30
N ASP A 219 23.68 -1.11 0.34
CA ASP A 219 25.03 -1.62 0.05
C ASP A 219 25.92 -1.71 1.31
N GLY A 220 25.40 -1.30 2.46
CA GLY A 220 26.14 -1.21 3.71
C GLY A 220 26.12 -2.48 4.55
N LYS A 221 26.79 -2.40 5.70
CA LYS A 221 26.73 -3.40 6.76
C LYS A 221 25.37 -3.30 7.47
N ALA A 222 24.75 -4.45 7.70
CA ALA A 222 23.53 -4.53 8.50
C ALA A 222 23.79 -4.04 9.94
N PRO A 223 22.87 -3.25 10.53
CA PRO A 223 22.88 -2.96 11.96
C PRO A 223 22.80 -4.27 12.78
N ARG A 224 23.47 -4.32 13.93
CA ARG A 224 23.44 -5.45 14.86
C ARG A 224 22.34 -5.31 15.90
#